data_AF-A0AAC8TJK7-F1
#
_entry.id   AF-A0AAC8TJK7-F1
#
_cell.length_a   1.000
_cell.length_b   1.000
_cell.length_c   1.000
_cell.angle_alpha   90.00
_cell.angle_beta   90.00
_cell.angle_gamma   90.00
#
_symmetry.space_group_name_H-M   'P 1'
#
loop_
_entity.id
_entity.type
_entity.pdbx_description
1 polymer ?
#
loop_
_entity_poly.entity_id
_entity_poly.type
_entity_poly.pdbx_seq_one_letter_code
_entity_poly.pdbx_strand_id
1 'polypeptide(L)'
;MNPTATVLVLSLLGAPPASSNDPLCAKREPCRVTETLDAGKDAQGRPLQVKHLELGWADADTSDKFVGRKFGPGGRKAEGSRAEGQCDAAEWWLVRPSQPAQLLLSVCNNGYGMAGVGEDSVTVADNRFTHEQSGGSRERWSVSRTLQLSPLRLVTVGHRNSDSLADDAGESGDYWDVEQLRGEVVQAAPECEEGQTSLGERTLPFLPQVQVDKAYLEGGWKQAGLGACGVEAGNFLLGTQDNPKDAGLKALLVAPDTLLVEVRDNKWTGPSAKWLNDDHLELWLAPRPPQELTGCGKPEAAQLPSQWGIRIVDGKVFPAFGSPQQTLQVERAELPGKQGYRMKLKLPTPFQAISVVYSDSDSGKKQERMLATSAVKFGRPETLNPVRVVPAAEATCGVKNGELSVVPGAVKKMEPDVAVLRME
;
A
#
# COMPACT_ATOMS: atom_id res chain seq x y z
N MET A 1 39.31 34.69 -3.62
CA MET A 1 39.15 34.59 -2.16
C MET A 1 37.87 33.81 -1.90
N ASN A 2 37.98 32.49 -1.72
CA ASN A 2 36.86 31.62 -1.36
C ASN A 2 37.09 31.17 0.09
N PRO A 3 36.11 31.29 1.00
CA PRO A 3 36.25 30.74 2.33
C PRO A 3 35.96 29.24 2.29
N THR A 4 36.94 28.46 2.72
CA THR A 4 36.86 27.03 2.97
C THR A 4 35.92 26.79 4.16
N ALA A 5 34.83 26.06 3.94
CA ALA A 5 33.96 25.59 5.01
C ALA A 5 34.60 24.37 5.69
N THR A 6 34.96 24.51 6.96
CA THR A 6 35.45 23.43 7.82
C THR A 6 34.25 22.61 8.30
N VAL A 7 34.16 21.34 7.87
CA VAL A 7 33.23 20.36 8.44
C VAL A 7 33.82 19.84 9.75
N LEU A 8 33.17 20.13 10.88
CA LEU A 8 33.48 19.51 12.17
C LEU A 8 32.77 18.15 12.26
N VAL A 9 33.54 17.07 12.26
CA VAL A 9 33.06 15.74 12.64
C VAL A 9 33.19 15.65 14.17
N LEU A 10 32.07 15.71 14.89
CA LEU A 10 32.04 15.43 16.33
C LEU A 10 31.95 13.91 16.53
N SER A 11 33.09 13.28 16.80
CA SER A 11 33.12 11.90 17.32
C SER A 11 32.78 11.92 18.81
N LEU A 12 31.52 11.63 19.15
CA LEU A 12 31.11 11.36 20.53
C LEU A 12 31.59 9.95 20.91
N LEU A 13 32.68 9.88 21.67
CA LEU A 13 33.09 8.68 22.40
C LEU A 13 32.05 8.41 23.49
N GLY A 14 31.14 7.46 23.24
CA GLY A 14 30.20 6.96 24.25
C GLY A 14 30.93 6.23 25.38
N ALA A 15 30.49 6.46 26.62
CA ALA A 15 30.95 5.71 27.79
C ALA A 15 30.59 4.21 27.67
N PRO A 16 31.38 3.29 28.28
CA PRO A 16 31.10 1.86 28.22
C PRO A 16 29.74 1.52 28.86
N PRO A 17 28.95 0.58 28.30
CA PRO A 17 27.62 0.27 28.80
C PRO A 17 27.71 -0.44 30.16
N ALA A 18 27.10 0.16 31.17
CA ALA A 18 26.85 -0.49 32.45
C ALA A 18 25.94 -1.72 32.26
N SER A 19 26.14 -2.79 33.04
CA SER A 19 25.16 -3.87 33.19
C SER A 19 23.80 -3.24 33.48
N SER A 20 22.86 -3.35 32.54
CA SER A 20 21.69 -2.50 32.57
C SER A 20 20.74 -2.97 33.68
N ASN A 21 20.65 -2.21 34.77
CA ASN A 21 19.55 -2.28 35.76
C ASN A 21 18.18 -1.91 35.15
N ASP A 22 18.05 -1.98 33.83
CA ASP A 22 16.81 -1.69 33.13
C ASP A 22 15.79 -2.81 33.43
N PRO A 23 14.56 -2.46 33.85
CA PRO A 23 13.51 -3.44 34.10
C PRO A 23 13.24 -4.38 32.92
N LEU A 24 13.49 -3.94 31.67
CA LEU A 24 13.32 -4.78 30.49
C LEU A 24 14.33 -5.94 30.41
N CYS A 25 15.47 -5.82 31.09
CA CYS A 25 16.52 -6.86 31.17
C CYS A 25 16.47 -7.73 32.43
N ALA A 26 15.57 -7.43 33.37
CA ALA A 26 15.53 -8.13 34.66
C ALA A 26 15.36 -9.66 34.49
N LYS A 27 16.35 -10.43 34.97
CA LYS A 27 16.41 -11.91 34.89
C LYS A 27 16.51 -12.49 33.47
N ARG A 28 17.03 -11.72 32.52
CA ARG A 28 17.10 -12.11 31.10
C ARG A 28 18.52 -12.21 30.56
N GLU A 29 19.51 -12.36 31.43
CA GLU A 29 20.92 -12.44 31.04
C GLU A 29 21.19 -13.53 29.99
N PRO A 30 22.09 -13.27 29.01
CA PRO A 30 22.63 -11.94 28.67
C PRO A 30 21.53 -11.01 28.13
N CYS A 31 21.48 -9.79 28.65
CA CYS A 31 20.59 -8.73 28.16
C CYS A 31 21.25 -7.38 28.38
N ARG A 32 21.25 -6.56 27.34
CA ARG A 32 21.80 -5.20 27.37
C ARG A 32 20.90 -4.27 26.57
N VAL A 33 20.54 -3.14 27.16
CA VAL A 33 20.01 -2.01 26.40
C VAL A 33 21.18 -1.35 25.68
N THR A 34 21.22 -1.46 24.35
CA THR A 34 22.28 -0.88 23.53
C THR A 34 21.94 0.51 23.04
N GLU A 35 20.66 0.78 22.81
CA GLU A 35 20.20 2.08 22.35
C GLU A 35 18.91 2.50 23.05
N THR A 36 18.75 3.81 23.23
CA THR A 36 17.49 4.46 23.57
C THR A 36 17.28 5.61 22.60
N LEU A 37 16.39 5.40 21.65
CA LEU A 37 16.13 6.29 20.53
C LEU A 37 14.94 7.21 20.86
N ASP A 38 15.10 8.51 20.61
CA ASP A 38 14.00 9.47 20.68
C ASP A 38 13.05 9.23 19.49
N ALA A 39 11.78 8.98 19.81
CA ALA A 39 10.73 8.77 18.82
C ALA A 39 9.72 9.93 18.82
N GLY A 40 10.14 11.09 19.32
CA GLY A 40 9.38 12.31 19.33
C GLY A 40 8.29 12.33 20.39
N LYS A 41 7.07 12.75 20.02
CA LYS A 41 6.00 12.98 20.99
C LYS A 41 4.68 12.34 20.57
N ASP A 42 3.87 11.97 21.56
CA ASP A 42 2.49 11.60 21.32
C ASP A 42 1.58 12.82 21.07
N ALA A 43 0.31 12.56 20.76
CA ALA A 43 -0.68 13.61 20.53
C ALA A 43 -0.95 14.51 21.75
N GLN A 44 -0.49 14.12 22.95
CA GLN A 44 -0.56 14.93 24.18
C GLN A 44 0.77 15.63 24.49
N GLY A 45 1.76 15.55 23.59
CA GLY A 45 3.07 16.17 23.75
C GLY A 45 4.02 15.41 24.70
N ARG A 46 3.67 14.18 25.12
CA ARG A 46 4.52 13.36 25.98
C ARG A 46 5.58 12.65 25.15
N PRO A 47 6.82 12.49 25.67
CA PRO A 47 7.90 11.87 24.92
C PRO A 47 7.61 10.38 24.62
N LEU A 48 8.03 9.95 23.44
CA LEU A 48 8.04 8.55 22.99
C LEU A 48 9.50 8.12 22.88
N GLN A 49 9.82 6.93 23.37
CA GLN A 49 11.16 6.36 23.25
C GLN A 49 11.09 4.92 22.73
N VAL A 50 12.08 4.52 21.95
CA VAL A 50 12.29 3.13 21.55
C VAL A 50 13.59 2.63 22.16
N LYS A 51 13.54 1.54 22.92
CA LYS A 51 14.72 0.88 23.47
C LYS A 51 15.07 -0.35 22.66
N HIS A 52 16.32 -0.45 22.24
CA HIS A 52 16.88 -1.64 21.59
C HIS A 52 17.60 -2.48 22.64
N LEU A 53 17.22 -3.75 22.73
CA LEU A 53 17.83 -4.75 23.60
C LEU A 53 18.52 -5.81 22.77
N GLU A 54 19.80 -6.03 23.05
CA GLU A 54 20.55 -7.21 22.60
C GLU A 54 20.46 -8.29 23.68
N LEU A 55 20.09 -9.50 23.28
CA LEU A 55 19.90 -10.64 24.17
C LEU A 55 20.95 -11.74 23.95
N GLY A 56 21.90 -11.51 23.05
CA GLY A 56 22.95 -12.46 22.70
C GLY A 56 22.49 -13.61 21.81
N TRP A 57 23.35 -14.62 21.66
CA TRP A 57 23.13 -15.74 20.76
C TRP A 57 22.15 -16.75 21.33
N ALA A 58 21.04 -16.97 20.65
CA ALA A 58 20.02 -17.94 20.99
C ALA A 58 20.05 -19.14 20.03
N ASP A 59 19.51 -20.27 20.47
CA ASP A 59 19.27 -21.44 19.62
C ASP A 59 18.06 -21.16 18.72
N ALA A 60 18.23 -21.26 17.40
CA ALA A 60 17.23 -20.85 16.41
C ALA A 60 15.96 -21.72 16.51
N ASP A 61 16.11 -23.05 16.56
CA ASP A 61 14.99 -24.00 16.57
C ASP A 61 14.04 -23.81 17.77
N THR A 62 14.60 -23.44 18.92
CA THR A 62 13.82 -23.14 20.13
C THR A 62 13.35 -21.69 20.21
N SER A 63 14.04 -20.77 19.52
CA SER A 63 13.77 -19.33 19.50
C SER A 63 12.67 -18.92 18.55
N ASP A 64 12.40 -19.69 17.50
CA ASP A 64 11.29 -19.44 16.57
C ASP A 64 9.94 -19.27 17.28
N LYS A 65 9.76 -19.98 18.41
CA LYS A 65 8.55 -19.89 19.25
C LYS A 65 8.40 -18.55 19.98
N PHE A 66 9.50 -17.80 20.10
CA PHE A 66 9.55 -16.49 20.75
C PHE A 66 9.57 -15.35 19.74
N VAL A 67 9.81 -15.61 18.45
CA VAL A 67 9.64 -14.57 17.43
C VAL A 67 8.19 -14.09 17.45
N GLY A 68 8.01 -12.77 17.54
CA GLY A 68 6.72 -12.11 17.77
C GLY A 68 6.30 -12.00 19.25
N ARG A 69 7.14 -12.40 20.20
CA ARG A 69 6.91 -12.35 21.65
C ARG A 69 8.17 -11.97 22.39
N LYS A 70 8.02 -11.55 23.64
CA LYS A 70 9.14 -11.34 24.54
C LYS A 70 9.91 -12.63 24.74
N PHE A 71 11.21 -12.61 24.53
CA PHE A 71 12.05 -13.75 24.82
C PHE A 71 12.14 -14.02 26.33
N GLY A 72 12.05 -15.29 26.71
CA GLY A 72 12.12 -15.76 28.10
C GLY A 72 13.48 -15.55 28.78
N PRO A 73 13.58 -15.99 30.04
CA PRO A 73 14.82 -15.95 30.82
C PRO A 73 15.86 -16.99 30.33
N GLY A 74 17.13 -16.60 30.28
CA GLY A 74 18.29 -17.48 30.16
C GLY A 74 18.49 -18.18 28.81
N GLY A 75 19.49 -19.08 28.75
CA GLY A 75 19.75 -19.99 27.63
C GLY A 75 20.57 -19.41 26.47
N ARG A 76 20.98 -18.13 26.53
CA ARG A 76 21.71 -17.44 25.47
C ARG A 76 23.17 -17.20 25.83
N LYS A 77 24.04 -17.12 24.82
CA LYS A 77 25.47 -16.79 25.00
C LYS A 77 25.70 -15.30 24.77
N ALA A 78 26.44 -14.67 25.68
CA ALA A 78 26.68 -13.23 25.65
C ALA A 78 27.60 -12.80 24.51
N GLU A 79 28.58 -13.64 24.18
CA GLU A 79 29.68 -13.32 23.28
C GLU A 79 30.01 -14.54 22.40
N GLY A 80 30.70 -14.27 21.29
CA GLY A 80 31.11 -15.27 20.30
C GLY A 80 30.65 -14.90 18.90
N SER A 81 31.06 -15.71 17.92
CA SER A 81 30.49 -15.69 16.58
C SER A 81 29.30 -16.63 16.52
N ARG A 82 28.39 -16.38 15.57
CA ARG A 82 27.30 -17.28 15.24
C ARG A 82 27.80 -18.73 15.08
N ALA A 83 27.31 -19.64 15.91
CA ALA A 83 27.45 -21.07 15.66
C ALA A 83 26.30 -21.58 14.78
N GLU A 84 26.50 -22.75 14.16
CA GLU A 84 25.42 -23.44 13.43
C GLU A 84 24.21 -23.64 14.35
N GLY A 85 23.00 -23.41 13.82
CA GLY A 85 21.76 -23.46 14.60
C GLY A 85 21.56 -22.30 15.57
N GLN A 86 22.42 -21.27 15.57
CA GLN A 86 22.23 -20.07 16.40
C GLN A 86 21.78 -18.84 15.60
N CYS A 87 21.10 -17.93 16.29
CA CYS A 87 20.68 -16.64 15.81
C CYS A 87 21.02 -15.53 16.82
N ASP A 88 21.15 -14.31 16.34
CA ASP A 88 21.27 -13.14 17.19
C ASP A 88 19.88 -12.67 17.64
N ALA A 89 19.63 -12.68 18.95
CA ALA A 89 18.33 -12.34 19.51
C ALA A 89 18.29 -10.87 19.93
N ALA A 90 17.34 -10.12 19.38
CA ALA A 90 17.15 -8.71 19.69
C ALA A 90 15.66 -8.32 19.83
N GLU A 91 15.41 -7.27 20.60
CA GLU A 91 14.07 -6.73 20.83
C GLU A 91 14.04 -5.20 20.78
N TRP A 92 12.93 -4.66 20.28
CA TRP A 92 12.65 -3.21 20.30
C TRP A 92 11.38 -2.94 21.08
N TRP A 93 11.47 -2.05 22.06
CA TRP A 93 10.40 -1.73 22.99
C TRP A 93 10.01 -0.27 22.93
N LEU A 94 8.73 0.01 22.73
CA LEU A 94 8.15 1.34 22.88
C LEU A 94 7.91 1.65 24.35
N VAL A 95 8.58 2.68 24.85
CA VAL A 95 8.45 3.19 26.21
C VAL A 95 7.69 4.50 26.18
N ARG A 96 6.64 4.61 27.01
CA ARG A 96 5.82 5.81 27.16
C ARG A 96 5.67 6.16 28.65
N PRO A 97 5.64 7.44 29.01
CA PRO A 97 5.42 7.85 30.39
C PRO A 97 4.12 7.27 30.96
N SER A 98 4.21 6.65 32.14
CA SER A 98 3.07 6.10 32.89
C SER A 98 2.27 5.02 32.14
N GLN A 99 2.88 4.34 31.17
CA GLN A 99 2.29 3.17 30.51
C GLN A 99 3.28 2.00 30.55
N PRO A 100 2.78 0.74 30.54
CA PRO A 100 3.64 -0.42 30.31
C PRO A 100 4.40 -0.27 28.99
N ALA A 101 5.67 -0.65 28.97
CA ALA A 101 6.43 -0.76 27.73
C ALA A 101 5.77 -1.78 26.81
N GLN A 102 5.73 -1.49 25.51
CA GLN A 102 5.13 -2.36 24.50
C GLN A 102 6.22 -2.91 23.59
N LEU A 103 6.28 -4.22 23.46
CA LEU A 103 7.14 -4.87 22.47
C LEU A 103 6.67 -4.48 21.07
N LEU A 104 7.57 -3.86 20.29
CA LEU A 104 7.33 -3.52 18.89
C LEU A 104 7.76 -4.66 17.99
N LEU A 105 8.95 -5.20 18.23
CA LEU A 105 9.61 -6.19 17.39
C LEU A 105 10.49 -7.10 18.26
N SER A 106 10.56 -8.37 17.91
CA SER A 106 11.49 -9.36 18.47
C SER A 106 12.01 -10.21 17.31
N VAL A 107 13.33 -10.28 17.13
CA VAL A 107 13.97 -11.01 16.04
C VAL A 107 14.94 -12.06 16.56
N CYS A 108 15.16 -13.07 15.73
CA CYS A 108 16.18 -14.11 15.88
C CYS A 108 16.91 -14.19 14.54
N ASN A 109 17.87 -13.27 14.35
CA ASN A 109 18.52 -13.11 13.06
C ASN A 109 19.54 -14.23 12.82
N ASN A 110 19.22 -15.11 11.89
CA ASN A 110 20.06 -16.22 11.45
C ASN A 110 20.62 -16.00 10.03
N GLY A 111 20.83 -14.74 9.62
CA GLY A 111 21.36 -14.36 8.31
C GLY A 111 20.46 -14.78 7.14
N TYR A 112 19.14 -14.72 7.32
CA TYR A 112 18.07 -15.24 6.46
C TYR A 112 18.45 -15.76 5.04
N GLY A 113 18.41 -17.09 4.89
CA GLY A 113 18.66 -17.86 3.64
C GLY A 113 19.84 -18.84 3.75
N MET A 114 19.97 -19.80 2.80
CA MET A 114 21.09 -20.78 2.79
C MET A 114 22.47 -20.12 2.65
N ALA A 115 22.53 -18.86 2.22
CA ALA A 115 23.76 -18.10 2.06
C ALA A 115 24.22 -17.38 3.35
N GLY A 116 23.39 -17.33 4.41
CA GLY A 116 23.72 -16.60 5.64
C GLY A 116 23.80 -15.07 5.48
N VAL A 117 23.18 -14.52 4.43
CA VAL A 117 23.11 -13.09 4.13
C VAL A 117 21.67 -12.62 4.32
N GLY A 118 21.35 -12.20 5.54
CA GLY A 118 20.06 -11.61 5.88
C GLY A 118 20.25 -10.58 6.98
N GLU A 119 19.60 -9.44 6.80
CA GLU A 119 19.82 -8.25 7.61
C GLU A 119 18.48 -7.75 8.15
N ASP A 120 18.49 -7.33 9.40
CA ASP A 120 17.41 -6.57 10.00
C ASP A 120 17.92 -5.14 10.18
N SER A 121 17.18 -4.17 9.66
CA SER A 121 17.43 -2.76 9.92
C SER A 121 16.21 -2.11 10.57
N VAL A 122 16.48 -1.27 11.56
CA VAL A 122 15.44 -0.53 12.28
C VAL A 122 15.75 0.95 12.20
N THR A 123 14.75 1.73 11.79
CA THR A 123 14.81 3.19 11.77
C THR A 123 13.72 3.74 12.69
N VAL A 124 14.09 4.69 13.56
CA VAL A 124 13.15 5.39 14.45
C VAL A 124 13.14 6.87 14.08
N ALA A 125 11.95 7.41 13.85
CA ALA A 125 11.70 8.81 13.56
C ALA A 125 10.54 9.35 14.42
N ASP A 126 10.17 10.62 14.25
CA ASP A 126 9.06 11.23 15.00
C ASP A 126 7.77 10.41 14.80
N ASN A 127 7.32 9.80 15.89
CA ASN A 127 6.14 8.94 15.96
C ASN A 127 6.13 7.82 14.90
N ARG A 128 7.30 7.33 14.47
CA ARG A 128 7.45 6.29 13.45
C ARG A 128 8.52 5.28 13.84
N PHE A 129 8.24 4.00 13.62
CA PHE A 129 9.19 2.90 13.74
C PHE A 129 9.10 2.05 12.49
N THR A 130 10.20 1.94 11.76
CA THR A 130 10.29 1.16 10.52
C THR A 130 11.26 0.02 10.74
N HIS A 131 10.81 -1.19 10.41
CA HIS A 131 11.64 -2.38 10.36
C HIS A 131 11.70 -2.86 8.91
N GLU A 132 12.91 -3.04 8.42
CA GLU A 132 13.17 -3.68 7.14
C GLU A 132 13.99 -4.94 7.38
N GLN A 133 13.47 -6.05 6.87
CA GLN A 133 14.15 -7.33 6.83
C GLN A 133 14.50 -7.62 5.38
N SER A 134 15.73 -8.01 5.11
CA SER A 134 16.15 -8.40 3.76
C SER A 134 17.00 -9.66 3.79
N GLY A 135 17.11 -10.34 2.65
CA GLY A 135 17.95 -11.52 2.53
C GLY A 135 18.07 -12.04 1.12
N GLY A 136 18.63 -13.25 1.03
CA GLY A 136 18.85 -13.94 -0.24
C GLY A 136 20.21 -13.66 -0.88
N SER A 137 20.52 -14.35 -1.98
CA SER A 137 21.83 -14.30 -2.64
C SER A 137 21.72 -13.74 -4.05
N ARG A 138 21.25 -14.55 -5.00
CA ARG A 138 20.88 -14.13 -6.34
C ARG A 138 19.49 -13.49 -6.33
N GLU A 139 18.51 -14.27 -5.87
CA GLU A 139 17.18 -13.76 -5.56
C GLU A 139 17.28 -13.02 -4.24
N ARG A 140 17.16 -11.69 -4.31
CA ARG A 140 17.10 -10.80 -3.16
C ARG A 140 15.67 -10.50 -2.83
N TRP A 141 15.36 -10.43 -1.55
CA TRP A 141 14.05 -10.03 -1.08
C TRP A 141 14.18 -9.03 0.06
N SER A 142 13.17 -8.18 0.20
CA SER A 142 13.01 -7.29 1.35
C SER A 142 11.55 -7.21 1.77
N VAL A 143 11.33 -7.07 3.07
CA VAL A 143 10.04 -6.82 3.70
C VAL A 143 10.21 -5.60 4.58
N SER A 144 9.40 -4.57 4.34
CA SER A 144 9.40 -3.33 5.11
C SER A 144 8.06 -3.14 5.81
N ARG A 145 8.08 -2.82 7.10
CA ARG A 145 6.88 -2.53 7.88
C ARG A 145 7.09 -1.28 8.71
N THR A 146 6.17 -0.32 8.61
CA THR A 146 6.22 0.92 9.39
C THR A 146 5.04 1.02 10.34
N LEU A 147 5.34 1.26 11.61
CA LEU A 147 4.38 1.59 12.65
C LEU A 147 4.33 3.09 12.90
N GLN A 148 3.14 3.61 13.16
CA GLN A 148 2.97 4.79 13.99
C GLN A 148 2.99 4.35 15.46
N LEU A 149 3.68 5.10 16.33
CA LEU A 149 3.87 4.73 17.74
C LEU A 149 2.75 5.22 18.66
N SER A 150 2.05 6.30 18.28
CA SER A 150 0.93 6.87 19.01
C SER A 150 -0.07 7.61 18.10
N PRO A 151 -1.35 7.17 18.05
CA PRO A 151 -1.81 5.85 18.49
C PRO A 151 -1.05 4.74 17.75
N LEU A 152 -0.76 3.64 18.47
CA LEU A 152 0.04 2.53 17.96
C LEU A 152 -0.72 1.75 16.87
N ARG A 153 -0.20 1.74 15.65
CA ARG A 153 -0.80 1.04 14.50
C ARG A 153 0.21 0.81 13.38
N LEU A 154 -0.06 -0.19 12.54
CA LEU A 154 0.62 -0.39 11.26
C LEU A 154 0.17 0.70 10.28
N VAL A 155 1.13 1.30 9.58
CA VAL A 155 0.92 2.38 8.60
C VAL A 155 1.30 1.92 7.21
N THR A 156 2.42 1.21 7.08
CA THR A 156 2.94 0.81 5.78
C THR A 156 3.40 -0.64 5.83
N VAL A 157 3.16 -1.37 4.74
CA VAL A 157 3.72 -2.70 4.47
C VAL A 157 4.27 -2.70 3.06
N GLY A 158 5.46 -3.26 2.87
CA GLY A 158 6.04 -3.49 1.57
C GLY A 158 6.77 -4.82 1.54
N HIS A 159 6.75 -5.46 0.39
CA HIS A 159 7.51 -6.66 0.09
C HIS A 159 8.04 -6.53 -1.32
N ARG A 160 9.34 -6.77 -1.52
CA ARG A 160 10.00 -6.71 -2.82
C ARG A 160 10.92 -7.91 -3.00
N ASN A 161 11.05 -8.35 -4.25
CA ASN A 161 11.94 -9.39 -4.71
C ASN A 161 12.62 -8.88 -5.98
N SER A 162 13.89 -9.23 -6.17
CA SER A 162 14.66 -8.88 -7.37
C SER A 162 15.72 -9.94 -7.64
N ASP A 163 16.04 -10.21 -8.91
CA ASP A 163 17.20 -11.02 -9.30
C ASP A 163 18.41 -10.12 -9.53
N SER A 164 19.46 -10.27 -8.72
CA SER A 164 20.67 -9.45 -8.78
C SER A 164 21.56 -9.72 -10.00
N LEU A 165 21.30 -10.78 -10.78
CA LEU A 165 22.07 -11.17 -11.96
C LEU A 165 21.33 -10.94 -13.29
N ALA A 166 20.07 -10.52 -13.25
CA ALA A 166 19.36 -10.14 -14.46
C ALA A 166 19.88 -8.77 -14.94
N ASP A 167 20.35 -8.69 -16.19
CA ASP A 167 20.83 -7.45 -16.82
C ASP A 167 19.75 -6.34 -16.80
N ASP A 168 18.48 -6.76 -16.79
CA ASP A 168 17.29 -5.97 -16.57
C ASP A 168 16.66 -6.44 -15.24
N ALA A 169 17.05 -5.84 -14.10
CA ALA A 169 16.64 -6.28 -12.77
C ALA A 169 15.10 -6.35 -12.64
N GLY A 170 14.54 -7.56 -12.77
CA GLY A 170 13.11 -7.79 -12.64
C GLY A 170 12.69 -7.66 -11.18
N GLU A 171 12.15 -6.51 -10.79
CA GLU A 171 11.57 -6.32 -9.46
C GLU A 171 10.13 -6.86 -9.43
N SER A 172 9.75 -7.54 -8.37
CA SER A 172 8.37 -7.95 -8.11
C SER A 172 8.03 -7.77 -6.66
N GLY A 173 6.78 -7.41 -6.36
CA GLY A 173 6.33 -7.28 -5.00
C GLY A 173 5.16 -6.33 -4.87
N ASP A 174 4.88 -5.89 -3.65
CA ASP A 174 3.76 -5.02 -3.35
C ASP A 174 4.10 -4.03 -2.25
N TYR A 175 3.36 -2.92 -2.24
CA TYR A 175 3.47 -1.87 -1.25
C TYR A 175 2.07 -1.35 -0.93
N TRP A 176 1.81 -1.06 0.35
CA TRP A 176 0.55 -0.53 0.82
C TRP A 176 0.74 0.46 1.98
N ASP A 177 0.17 1.65 1.81
CA ASP A 177 0.05 2.71 2.81
C ASP A 177 -1.41 2.81 3.27
N VAL A 178 -1.65 2.44 4.52
CA VAL A 178 -2.96 2.45 5.19
C VAL A 178 -3.49 3.87 5.40
N GLU A 179 -2.62 4.82 5.70
CA GLU A 179 -3.02 6.20 6.00
C GLU A 179 -3.48 6.94 4.73
N GLN A 180 -2.92 6.56 3.58
CA GLN A 180 -3.29 7.13 2.29
C GLN A 180 -4.31 6.28 1.52
N LEU A 181 -4.52 5.02 1.91
CA LEU A 181 -5.23 4.01 1.10
C LEU A 181 -4.65 3.94 -0.32
N ARG A 182 -3.33 3.89 -0.41
CA ARG A 182 -2.59 3.84 -1.67
C ARG A 182 -1.56 2.74 -1.62
N GLY A 183 -1.29 2.18 -2.78
CA GLY A 183 -0.28 1.17 -2.94
C GLY A 183 -0.29 0.62 -4.34
N GLU A 184 0.58 -0.33 -4.57
CA GLU A 184 0.84 -0.88 -5.88
C GLU A 184 1.39 -2.30 -5.79
N VAL A 185 1.27 -3.01 -6.90
CA VAL A 185 2.03 -4.22 -7.17
C VAL A 185 3.01 -3.93 -8.28
N VAL A 186 4.27 -4.31 -8.09
CA VAL A 186 5.28 -4.37 -9.14
C VAL A 186 5.39 -5.82 -9.61
N GLN A 187 5.42 -6.02 -10.91
CA GLN A 187 5.60 -7.32 -11.56
C GLN A 187 6.74 -7.20 -12.55
N ALA A 188 7.74 -8.06 -12.38
CA ALA A 188 8.85 -8.18 -13.31
C ALA A 188 8.33 -8.54 -14.70
N ALA A 189 9.11 -8.21 -15.72
CA ALA A 189 8.82 -8.70 -17.06
C ALA A 189 8.80 -10.25 -17.05
N PRO A 190 7.71 -10.89 -17.51
CA PRO A 190 7.67 -12.34 -17.60
C PRO A 190 8.64 -12.84 -18.67
N GLU A 191 9.19 -14.03 -18.46
CA GLU A 191 9.77 -14.82 -19.54
C GLU A 191 8.63 -15.39 -20.40
N CYS A 192 8.60 -15.05 -21.68
CA CYS A 192 7.56 -15.50 -22.61
C CYS A 192 8.09 -16.56 -23.58
N GLU A 193 7.20 -17.44 -24.04
CA GLU A 193 7.54 -18.42 -25.07
C GLU A 193 7.93 -17.75 -26.40
N GLU A 194 8.69 -18.46 -27.24
CA GLU A 194 9.10 -17.96 -28.55
C GLU A 194 7.89 -17.51 -29.39
N GLY A 195 7.98 -16.30 -29.95
CA GLY A 195 6.90 -15.70 -30.74
C GLY A 195 5.81 -15.00 -29.94
N GLN A 196 5.84 -15.04 -28.60
CA GLN A 196 4.96 -14.25 -27.75
C GLN A 196 5.58 -12.89 -27.42
N THR A 197 4.73 -11.87 -27.29
CA THR A 197 5.16 -10.53 -26.86
C THR A 197 4.86 -10.35 -25.37
N SER A 198 5.86 -9.90 -24.62
CA SER A 198 5.73 -9.47 -23.23
C SER A 198 5.14 -8.07 -23.13
N LEU A 199 4.42 -7.79 -22.04
CA LEU A 199 4.03 -6.42 -21.69
C LEU A 199 5.16 -5.61 -21.04
N GLY A 200 6.31 -6.23 -20.77
CA GLY A 200 7.40 -5.67 -19.98
C GLY A 200 7.09 -5.69 -18.49
N GLU A 201 7.90 -4.98 -17.71
CA GLU A 201 7.63 -4.69 -16.30
C GLU A 201 6.32 -3.91 -16.15
N ARG A 202 5.59 -4.19 -15.06
CA ARG A 202 4.31 -3.57 -14.77
C ARG A 202 4.25 -3.09 -13.33
N THR A 203 3.94 -1.81 -13.15
CA THR A 203 3.49 -1.27 -11.87
C THR A 203 1.98 -1.03 -11.92
N LEU A 204 1.27 -1.70 -11.02
CA LEU A 204 -0.18 -1.77 -11.00
C LEU A 204 -0.69 -1.13 -9.70
N PRO A 205 -1.18 0.12 -9.74
CA PRO A 205 -1.74 0.74 -8.53
C PRO A 205 -2.98 -0.02 -8.07
N PHE A 206 -3.15 -0.20 -6.77
CA PHE A 206 -4.37 -0.80 -6.22
C PHE A 206 -5.56 0.15 -6.34
N LEU A 207 -6.74 -0.40 -6.63
CA LEU A 207 -8.00 0.25 -6.30
C LEU A 207 -8.47 -0.25 -4.93
N PRO A 208 -8.57 0.62 -3.90
CA PRO A 208 -9.05 0.19 -2.59
C PRO A 208 -10.54 -0.12 -2.62
N GLN A 209 -10.92 -1.21 -1.96
CA GLN A 209 -12.27 -1.47 -1.50
C GLN A 209 -12.33 -1.22 0.00
N VAL A 210 -12.95 -0.11 0.40
CA VAL A 210 -12.99 0.37 1.79
C VAL A 210 -14.41 0.61 2.27
N GLN A 211 -14.69 0.29 3.53
CA GLN A 211 -16.00 0.55 4.11
C GLN A 211 -16.20 2.05 4.37
N VAL A 212 -17.43 2.50 4.15
CA VAL A 212 -17.91 3.85 4.44
C VAL A 212 -19.16 3.79 5.30
N ASP A 213 -19.51 4.90 5.95
CA ASP A 213 -20.73 4.99 6.74
C ASP A 213 -21.98 4.72 5.89
N LYS A 214 -22.96 4.04 6.48
CA LYS A 214 -24.25 3.72 5.83
C LYS A 214 -24.95 4.98 5.29
N ALA A 215 -24.95 6.06 6.06
CA ALA A 215 -25.54 7.33 5.65
C ALA A 215 -24.87 7.92 4.40
N TYR A 216 -23.57 7.69 4.22
CA TYR A 216 -22.86 8.10 3.01
C TYR A 216 -23.35 7.33 1.77
N LEU A 217 -23.53 6.00 1.88
CA LEU A 217 -24.03 5.16 0.78
C LEU A 217 -25.48 5.46 0.39
N GLU A 218 -26.34 5.72 1.37
CA GLU A 218 -27.77 5.96 1.16
C GLU A 218 -28.07 7.35 0.55
N GLY A 219 -27.13 8.29 0.64
CA GLY A 219 -27.30 9.60 0.00
C GLY A 219 -26.16 10.59 0.20
N GLY A 220 -25.34 10.43 1.23
CA GLY A 220 -24.23 11.36 1.54
C GLY A 220 -23.21 11.53 0.41
N TRP A 221 -22.99 10.50 -0.42
CA TRP A 221 -22.12 10.57 -1.59
C TRP A 221 -22.54 11.63 -2.61
N LYS A 222 -23.80 12.07 -2.61
CA LYS A 222 -24.28 13.14 -3.49
C LYS A 222 -23.73 14.49 -3.05
N GLN A 223 -23.52 14.70 -1.74
CA GLN A 223 -23.04 15.96 -1.19
C GLN A 223 -21.54 15.98 -0.91
N ALA A 224 -20.97 14.88 -0.42
CA ALA A 224 -19.57 14.80 -0.03
C ALA A 224 -18.70 14.10 -1.10
N GLY A 225 -17.50 14.64 -1.34
CA GLY A 225 -16.56 14.13 -2.34
C GLY A 225 -15.76 12.92 -1.87
N LEU A 226 -15.05 12.26 -2.79
CA LEU A 226 -14.24 11.08 -2.47
C LEU A 226 -12.94 11.39 -1.71
N GLY A 227 -12.52 12.67 -1.68
CA GLY A 227 -11.41 13.15 -0.86
C GLY A 227 -10.11 12.35 -0.99
N ALA A 228 -9.52 12.02 0.17
CA ALA A 228 -8.30 11.23 0.26
C ALA A 228 -8.55 9.72 0.04
N CYS A 229 -9.78 9.26 0.28
CA CYS A 229 -10.13 7.86 0.14
C CYS A 229 -10.19 7.38 -1.31
N GLY A 230 -10.61 8.24 -2.25
CA GLY A 230 -10.69 7.89 -3.68
C GLY A 230 -9.34 7.97 -4.38
N VAL A 231 -9.01 6.96 -5.18
CA VAL A 231 -7.82 6.94 -6.05
C VAL A 231 -8.00 7.94 -7.17
N GLU A 232 -7.05 8.86 -7.29
CA GLU A 232 -6.98 9.84 -8.37
C GLU A 232 -6.30 9.23 -9.59
N ALA A 233 -6.91 9.39 -10.76
CA ALA A 233 -6.35 8.90 -12.01
C ALA A 233 -5.10 9.70 -12.38
N GLY A 234 -3.98 9.00 -12.58
CA GLY A 234 -2.71 9.61 -13.00
C GLY A 234 -2.20 9.14 -14.37
N ASN A 235 -2.90 8.19 -15.01
CA ASN A 235 -2.44 7.60 -16.28
C ASN A 235 -3.14 8.28 -17.47
N PHE A 236 -2.35 8.77 -18.41
CA PHE A 236 -2.85 9.31 -19.68
C PHE A 236 -2.78 8.24 -20.77
N LEU A 237 -3.93 7.82 -21.27
CA LEU A 237 -4.01 6.86 -22.38
C LEU A 237 -4.06 7.58 -23.75
N LEU A 238 -4.51 8.83 -23.74
CA LEU A 238 -4.59 9.72 -24.89
C LEU A 238 -4.44 11.17 -24.42
N GLY A 239 -3.68 11.96 -25.18
CA GLY A 239 -3.44 13.37 -24.89
C GLY A 239 -2.50 13.61 -23.69
N THR A 240 -2.37 14.89 -23.31
CA THR A 240 -1.62 15.35 -22.12
C THR A 240 -2.51 16.24 -21.26
N GLN A 241 -2.15 16.43 -19.98
CA GLN A 241 -2.79 17.43 -19.12
C GLN A 241 -1.88 18.64 -18.96
N ASP A 242 -2.23 19.70 -19.68
CA ASP A 242 -1.54 20.98 -19.55
C ASP A 242 -2.16 21.83 -18.42
N ASN A 243 -3.40 21.51 -18.01
CA ASN A 243 -4.12 22.15 -16.91
C ASN A 243 -4.85 21.12 -16.03
N PRO A 244 -4.52 21.00 -14.74
CA PRO A 244 -5.18 20.08 -13.81
C PRO A 244 -6.69 20.30 -13.60
N LYS A 245 -7.20 21.49 -13.98
CA LYS A 245 -8.62 21.82 -13.88
C LYS A 245 -9.44 21.39 -15.11
N ASP A 246 -8.77 20.92 -16.15
CA ASP A 246 -9.39 20.60 -17.42
C ASP A 246 -10.25 19.34 -17.30
N ALA A 247 -9.66 18.27 -16.79
CA ALA A 247 -10.34 17.01 -16.51
C ALA A 247 -9.75 16.37 -15.25
N GLY A 248 -10.59 15.68 -14.48
CA GLY A 248 -10.18 14.95 -13.29
C GLY A 248 -11.06 13.74 -13.02
N LEU A 249 -10.46 12.67 -12.52
CA LEU A 249 -11.14 11.41 -12.20
C LEU A 249 -10.68 10.89 -10.84
N LYS A 250 -11.63 10.58 -9.97
CA LYS A 250 -11.41 9.79 -8.75
C LYS A 250 -12.34 8.59 -8.69
N ALA A 251 -11.85 7.46 -8.20
CA ALA A 251 -12.61 6.22 -8.06
C ALA A 251 -12.40 5.57 -6.68
N LEU A 252 -13.46 4.95 -6.15
CA LEU A 252 -13.43 4.22 -4.87
C LEU A 252 -14.41 3.06 -4.89
N LEU A 253 -13.95 1.83 -4.61
CA LEU A 253 -14.86 0.73 -4.29
C LEU A 253 -15.27 0.83 -2.82
N VAL A 254 -16.57 0.77 -2.57
CA VAL A 254 -17.14 0.84 -1.20
C VAL A 254 -17.84 -0.45 -0.77
N ALA A 255 -18.05 -1.36 -1.73
CA ALA A 255 -18.51 -2.72 -1.54
C ALA A 255 -18.03 -3.59 -2.72
N PRO A 256 -18.12 -4.93 -2.65
CA PRO A 256 -17.71 -5.81 -3.77
C PRO A 256 -18.38 -5.52 -5.11
N ASP A 257 -19.51 -4.81 -5.11
CA ASP A 257 -20.31 -4.51 -6.29
C ASP A 257 -20.70 -3.03 -6.39
N THR A 258 -20.11 -2.14 -5.58
CA THR A 258 -20.49 -0.72 -5.55
C THR A 258 -19.25 0.15 -5.71
N LEU A 259 -19.19 0.83 -6.85
CA LEU A 259 -18.14 1.78 -7.20
C LEU A 259 -18.70 3.20 -7.13
N LEU A 260 -17.94 4.10 -6.50
CA LEU A 260 -18.17 5.53 -6.55
C LEU A 260 -17.11 6.17 -7.43
N VAL A 261 -17.55 7.09 -8.28
CA VAL A 261 -16.68 7.85 -9.18
C VAL A 261 -17.00 9.34 -9.05
N GLU A 262 -15.99 10.18 -9.01
CA GLU A 262 -16.12 11.63 -9.14
C GLU A 262 -15.35 12.06 -10.39
N VAL A 263 -16.05 12.72 -11.32
CA VAL A 263 -15.49 13.27 -12.56
C VAL A 263 -15.63 14.78 -12.49
N ARG A 264 -14.57 15.49 -12.88
CA ARG A 264 -14.57 16.93 -13.10
C ARG A 264 -14.16 17.22 -14.52
N ASP A 265 -14.81 18.21 -15.10
CA ASP A 265 -14.52 18.67 -16.45
C ASP A 265 -14.87 20.16 -16.55
N ASN A 266 -14.12 20.90 -17.35
CA ASN A 266 -14.39 22.29 -17.65
C ASN A 266 -15.55 22.45 -18.67
N LYS A 267 -15.87 21.41 -19.44
CA LYS A 267 -16.86 21.45 -20.51
C LYS A 267 -17.46 20.07 -20.78
N TRP A 268 -18.79 20.01 -20.73
CA TRP A 268 -19.52 18.78 -20.96
C TRP A 268 -20.02 18.66 -22.41
N THR A 269 -19.83 17.49 -23.01
CA THR A 269 -20.29 17.12 -24.35
C THR A 269 -21.20 15.89 -24.34
N GLY A 270 -22.13 15.87 -25.29
CA GLY A 270 -23.18 14.86 -25.40
C GLY A 270 -24.57 15.32 -24.91
N PRO A 271 -25.62 14.52 -25.13
CA PRO A 271 -25.60 13.21 -25.78
C PRO A 271 -25.55 13.32 -27.32
N SER A 272 -24.70 12.51 -27.97
CA SER A 272 -24.67 12.34 -29.42
C SER A 272 -25.09 10.93 -29.85
N ALA A 273 -25.11 10.70 -31.16
CA ALA A 273 -25.43 9.39 -31.75
C ALA A 273 -24.33 8.33 -31.49
N LYS A 274 -23.08 8.76 -31.30
CA LYS A 274 -21.93 7.88 -31.05
C LYS A 274 -21.33 8.25 -29.70
N TRP A 275 -21.57 7.42 -28.68
CA TRP A 275 -21.17 7.70 -27.30
C TRP A 275 -19.66 7.95 -27.11
N LEU A 276 -18.81 7.38 -27.98
CA LEU A 276 -17.36 7.64 -28.01
C LEU A 276 -16.99 9.10 -28.33
N ASN A 277 -17.94 9.89 -28.84
CA ASN A 277 -17.80 11.32 -29.11
C ASN A 277 -18.37 12.19 -27.97
N ASP A 278 -18.95 11.59 -26.94
CA ASP A 278 -19.47 12.28 -25.76
C ASP A 278 -18.45 12.13 -24.62
N ASP A 279 -18.57 12.94 -23.56
CA ASP A 279 -17.83 12.66 -22.34
C ASP A 279 -18.40 11.41 -21.67
N HIS A 280 -17.50 10.50 -21.32
CA HIS A 280 -17.90 9.20 -20.79
C HIS A 280 -16.86 8.58 -19.89
N LEU A 281 -17.32 7.69 -19.02
CA LEU A 281 -16.48 6.71 -18.36
C LEU A 281 -16.38 5.45 -19.22
N GLU A 282 -15.20 4.84 -19.22
CA GLU A 282 -15.05 3.43 -19.55
C GLU A 282 -14.77 2.65 -18.27
N LEU A 283 -15.60 1.64 -17.99
CA LEU A 283 -15.38 0.70 -16.90
C LEU A 283 -14.89 -0.61 -17.49
N TRP A 284 -13.73 -1.07 -17.03
CA TRP A 284 -13.15 -2.37 -17.36
C TRP A 284 -13.19 -3.28 -16.15
N LEU A 285 -13.73 -4.49 -16.28
CA LEU A 285 -13.73 -5.52 -15.23
C LEU A 285 -13.14 -6.82 -15.78
N ALA A 286 -12.19 -7.42 -15.06
CA ALA A 286 -11.66 -8.75 -15.39
C ALA A 286 -11.98 -9.79 -14.30
N PRO A 287 -12.21 -11.06 -14.69
CA PRO A 287 -12.55 -12.13 -13.76
C PRO A 287 -11.35 -12.62 -12.94
N ARG A 288 -10.11 -12.31 -13.35
CA ARG A 288 -8.87 -12.72 -12.69
C ARG A 288 -8.02 -11.50 -12.29
N PRO A 289 -7.26 -11.60 -11.19
CA PRO A 289 -6.38 -10.52 -10.76
C PRO A 289 -5.17 -10.41 -11.72
N PRO A 290 -4.70 -9.19 -12.05
CA PRO A 290 -3.65 -8.98 -13.05
C PRO A 290 -2.29 -9.57 -12.65
N GLN A 291 -2.08 -9.85 -11.36
CA GLN A 291 -0.87 -10.47 -10.82
C GLN A 291 -0.78 -11.97 -11.10
N GLU A 292 -1.92 -12.65 -11.29
CA GLU A 292 -1.94 -14.07 -11.67
C GLU A 292 -1.77 -14.29 -13.18
N LEU A 293 -1.66 -13.21 -13.94
CA LEU A 293 -1.57 -13.24 -15.39
C LEU A 293 -0.15 -12.95 -15.82
N THR A 294 0.37 -13.81 -16.71
CA THR A 294 1.75 -13.71 -17.19
C THR A 294 2.01 -12.37 -17.86
N GLY A 295 1.07 -11.88 -18.68
CA GLY A 295 1.28 -10.74 -19.56
C GLY A 295 1.92 -11.13 -20.90
N CYS A 296 2.17 -12.42 -21.12
CA CYS A 296 2.67 -12.96 -22.38
C CYS A 296 1.55 -13.27 -23.36
N GLY A 297 1.73 -12.86 -24.61
CA GLY A 297 0.81 -13.23 -25.69
C GLY A 297 -0.59 -12.60 -25.56
N LYS A 298 -1.60 -13.29 -26.11
CA LYS A 298 -3.00 -12.85 -26.07
C LYS A 298 -3.71 -13.52 -24.89
N PRO A 299 -4.53 -12.79 -24.12
CA PRO A 299 -5.31 -13.38 -23.04
C PRO A 299 -6.27 -14.46 -23.54
N GLU A 300 -6.45 -15.49 -22.73
CA GLU A 300 -7.43 -16.55 -22.97
C GLU A 300 -8.86 -16.03 -22.82
N ALA A 301 -9.84 -16.71 -23.41
CA ALA A 301 -11.24 -16.31 -23.33
C ALA A 301 -11.75 -16.14 -21.88
N ALA A 302 -11.31 -16.99 -20.96
CA ALA A 302 -11.69 -16.91 -19.54
C ALA A 302 -11.01 -15.75 -18.77
N GLN A 303 -10.02 -15.10 -19.38
CA GLN A 303 -9.28 -13.98 -18.80
C GLN A 303 -9.77 -12.63 -19.36
N LEU A 304 -10.48 -12.64 -20.50
CA LEU A 304 -10.89 -11.42 -21.20
C LEU A 304 -11.73 -10.52 -20.30
N PRO A 305 -11.40 -9.21 -20.23
CA PRO A 305 -12.22 -8.27 -19.51
C PRO A 305 -13.52 -7.98 -20.25
N SER A 306 -14.49 -7.43 -19.52
CA SER A 306 -15.67 -6.78 -20.07
C SER A 306 -15.56 -5.26 -19.92
N GLN A 307 -16.04 -4.53 -20.92
CA GLN A 307 -16.03 -3.07 -20.93
C GLN A 307 -17.43 -2.50 -21.11
N TRP A 308 -17.73 -1.48 -20.32
CA TRP A 308 -18.92 -0.63 -20.49
C TRP A 308 -18.51 0.81 -20.71
N GLY A 309 -19.13 1.48 -21.67
CA GLY A 309 -19.15 2.93 -21.77
C GLY A 309 -20.29 3.51 -20.95
N ILE A 310 -20.07 4.59 -20.22
CA ILE A 310 -21.10 5.25 -19.42
C ILE A 310 -21.02 6.74 -19.69
N ARG A 311 -22.02 7.26 -20.39
CA ARG A 311 -22.03 8.68 -20.72
C ARG A 311 -22.31 9.52 -19.47
N ILE A 312 -21.53 10.58 -19.28
CA ILE A 312 -21.58 11.39 -18.06
C ILE A 312 -22.92 12.13 -17.92
N VAL A 313 -23.36 12.80 -18.98
CA VAL A 313 -24.48 13.77 -18.92
C VAL A 313 -25.83 13.14 -18.56
N ASP A 314 -26.05 11.87 -18.87
CA ASP A 314 -27.31 11.16 -18.61
C ASP A 314 -27.16 9.80 -17.92
N GLY A 315 -25.94 9.31 -17.71
CA GLY A 315 -25.67 8.02 -17.09
C GLY A 315 -26.01 6.82 -17.97
N LYS A 316 -26.26 7.02 -19.28
CA LYS A 316 -26.60 5.91 -20.19
C LYS A 316 -25.41 4.97 -20.35
N VAL A 317 -25.70 3.67 -20.20
CA VAL A 317 -24.71 2.60 -20.30
C VAL A 317 -24.72 1.98 -21.70
N PHE A 318 -23.53 1.72 -22.24
CA PHE A 318 -23.28 1.14 -23.55
C PHE A 318 -22.39 -0.10 -23.38
N PRO A 319 -22.84 -1.30 -23.81
CA PRO A 319 -21.94 -2.45 -23.86
C PRO A 319 -20.85 -2.20 -24.92
N ALA A 320 -19.61 -2.55 -24.58
CA ALA A 320 -18.45 -2.35 -25.46
C ALA A 320 -17.66 -3.66 -25.59
N PHE A 321 -16.36 -3.66 -25.31
CA PHE A 321 -15.51 -4.84 -25.40
C PHE A 321 -16.01 -6.01 -24.53
N GLY A 322 -15.85 -7.24 -25.04
CA GLY A 322 -16.32 -8.46 -24.37
C GLY A 322 -17.82 -8.71 -24.46
N SER A 323 -18.58 -7.79 -25.11
CA SER A 323 -20.03 -7.89 -25.27
C SER A 323 -20.77 -8.19 -23.97
N PRO A 324 -20.59 -7.38 -22.90
CA PRO A 324 -21.20 -7.65 -21.62
C PRO A 324 -22.72 -7.63 -21.73
N GLN A 325 -23.35 -8.65 -21.17
CA GLN A 325 -24.81 -8.83 -21.20
C GLN A 325 -25.51 -8.13 -20.04
N GLN A 326 -24.79 -7.88 -18.94
CA GLN A 326 -25.36 -7.22 -17.76
C GLN A 326 -25.38 -5.71 -17.98
N THR A 327 -26.50 -5.08 -17.61
CA THR A 327 -26.61 -3.62 -17.59
C THR A 327 -26.22 -3.09 -16.22
N LEU A 328 -25.27 -2.16 -16.18
CA LEU A 328 -24.89 -1.47 -14.94
C LEU A 328 -26.03 -0.56 -14.48
N GLN A 329 -26.29 -0.52 -13.18
CA GLN A 329 -27.16 0.51 -12.61
C GLN A 329 -26.31 1.73 -12.27
N VAL A 330 -26.71 2.89 -12.76
CA VAL A 330 -25.97 4.15 -12.60
C VAL A 330 -26.89 5.17 -11.95
N GLU A 331 -26.50 5.66 -10.78
CA GLU A 331 -27.04 6.88 -10.20
C GLU A 331 -26.02 8.01 -10.40
N ARG A 332 -26.49 9.22 -10.69
CA ARG A 332 -25.64 10.41 -10.83
C ARG A 332 -26.11 11.56 -9.96
N ALA A 333 -25.17 12.39 -9.53
CA ALA A 333 -25.42 13.67 -8.88
C ALA A 333 -24.46 14.71 -9.45
N GLU A 334 -24.97 15.88 -9.81
CA GLU A 334 -24.16 17.00 -10.29
C GLU A 334 -23.39 17.63 -9.12
N LEU A 335 -22.14 17.99 -9.34
CA LEU A 335 -21.35 18.71 -8.35
C LEU A 335 -21.85 20.16 -8.19
N PRO A 336 -21.69 20.77 -7.01
CA PRO A 336 -21.94 22.20 -6.82
C PRO A 336 -21.22 23.04 -7.88
N GLY A 337 -21.92 24.02 -8.45
CA GLY A 337 -21.35 24.90 -9.49
C GLY A 337 -21.18 24.25 -10.87
N LYS A 338 -21.74 23.06 -11.11
CA LYS A 338 -21.72 22.33 -12.41
C LYS A 338 -20.32 21.92 -12.88
N GLN A 339 -19.37 21.79 -11.95
CA GLN A 339 -17.96 21.50 -12.24
C GLN A 339 -17.65 20.00 -12.39
N GLY A 340 -18.67 19.14 -12.42
CA GLY A 340 -18.47 17.71 -12.31
C GLY A 340 -19.73 16.90 -12.05
N TYR A 341 -19.55 15.60 -12.03
CA TYR A 341 -20.55 14.63 -11.63
C TYR A 341 -19.95 13.62 -10.67
N ARG A 342 -20.74 13.22 -9.68
CA ARG A 342 -20.53 12.00 -8.91
C ARG A 342 -21.44 10.92 -9.45
N MET A 343 -20.93 9.71 -9.51
CA MET A 343 -21.65 8.55 -10.00
C MET A 343 -21.52 7.42 -8.99
N LYS A 344 -22.63 6.72 -8.74
CA LYS A 344 -22.65 5.47 -7.99
C LYS A 344 -23.08 4.36 -8.95
N LEU A 345 -22.21 3.38 -9.11
CA LEU A 345 -22.37 2.29 -10.07
C LEU A 345 -22.56 0.98 -9.32
N LYS A 346 -23.59 0.22 -9.69
CA LYS A 346 -23.75 -1.18 -9.29
C LYS A 346 -23.08 -2.07 -10.33
N LEU A 347 -22.06 -2.82 -9.91
CA LEU A 347 -21.22 -3.64 -10.75
C LEU A 347 -21.69 -5.11 -10.78
N PRO A 348 -21.49 -5.83 -11.91
CA PRO A 348 -21.63 -7.28 -11.92
C PRO A 348 -20.51 -7.92 -11.10
N THR A 349 -20.83 -9.02 -10.42
CA THR A 349 -19.87 -9.81 -9.64
C THR A 349 -19.91 -11.29 -10.06
N PRO A 350 -18.82 -12.04 -9.85
CA PRO A 350 -17.53 -11.61 -9.30
C PRO A 350 -16.63 -10.92 -10.36
N PHE A 351 -15.72 -10.06 -9.90
CA PHE A 351 -14.55 -9.57 -10.64
C PHE A 351 -13.36 -9.48 -9.68
N GLN A 352 -12.14 -9.48 -10.22
CA GLN A 352 -10.91 -9.45 -9.43
C GLN A 352 -9.94 -8.34 -9.86
N ALA A 353 -10.22 -7.69 -10.99
CA ALA A 353 -9.51 -6.50 -11.44
C ALA A 353 -10.47 -5.49 -12.05
N ILE A 354 -10.13 -4.22 -11.96
CA ILE A 354 -10.97 -3.11 -12.37
C ILE A 354 -10.12 -1.94 -12.86
N SER A 355 -10.56 -1.23 -13.90
CA SER A 355 -10.05 0.11 -14.18
C SER A 355 -11.18 1.03 -14.58
N VAL A 356 -11.03 2.29 -14.22
CA VAL A 356 -11.93 3.37 -14.63
C VAL A 356 -11.14 4.33 -15.49
N VAL A 357 -11.68 4.62 -16.66
CA VAL A 357 -11.15 5.61 -17.59
C VAL A 357 -12.18 6.71 -17.73
N TYR A 358 -11.75 7.96 -17.71
CA TYR A 358 -12.56 9.11 -18.12
C TYR A 358 -12.06 9.59 -19.47
N SER A 359 -12.96 9.65 -20.44
CA SER A 359 -12.72 10.21 -21.77
C SER A 359 -13.37 11.58 -21.86
N ASP A 360 -12.54 12.58 -22.06
CA ASP A 360 -12.90 13.99 -22.29
C ASP A 360 -12.94 14.23 -23.81
N SER A 361 -14.09 14.72 -24.28
CA SER A 361 -14.39 15.02 -25.68
C SER A 361 -14.87 16.46 -25.85
N ASP A 362 -14.06 17.43 -25.43
CA ASP A 362 -14.32 18.86 -25.60
C ASP A 362 -14.94 19.30 -26.95
N SER A 363 -14.54 18.72 -28.09
CA SER A 363 -15.11 19.04 -29.40
C SER A 363 -16.42 18.34 -29.76
N GLY A 364 -16.83 17.31 -29.00
CA GLY A 364 -17.97 16.44 -29.31
C GLY A 364 -17.80 15.61 -30.58
N LYS A 365 -16.56 15.48 -31.08
CA LYS A 365 -16.25 14.82 -32.37
C LYS A 365 -15.35 13.60 -32.21
N LYS A 366 -14.45 13.63 -31.23
CA LYS A 366 -13.48 12.56 -30.93
C LYS A 366 -13.02 12.70 -29.48
N GLN A 367 -12.50 11.61 -28.94
CA GLN A 367 -11.77 11.63 -27.68
C GLN A 367 -10.52 12.50 -27.85
N GLU A 368 -10.32 13.46 -26.95
CA GLU A 368 -9.15 14.35 -26.95
C GLU A 368 -8.18 13.95 -25.84
N ARG A 369 -8.74 13.52 -24.70
CA ARG A 369 -7.97 13.07 -23.55
C ARG A 369 -8.63 11.87 -22.88
N MET A 370 -7.79 10.96 -22.38
CA MET A 370 -8.23 9.81 -21.59
C MET A 370 -7.39 9.67 -20.32
N LEU A 371 -8.04 9.85 -19.16
CA LEU A 371 -7.47 9.72 -17.82
C LEU A 371 -7.88 8.39 -17.21
N ALA A 372 -6.94 7.63 -16.65
CA ALA A 372 -7.22 6.29 -16.12
C ALA A 372 -6.60 6.01 -14.75
N THR A 373 -7.29 5.16 -13.98
CA THR A 373 -6.80 4.66 -12.68
C THR A 373 -5.62 3.69 -12.83
N SER A 374 -5.42 3.10 -14.02
CA SER A 374 -4.24 2.30 -14.38
C SER A 374 -3.81 2.59 -15.82
N ALA A 375 -2.63 2.08 -16.22
CA ALA A 375 -2.17 2.09 -17.61
C ALA A 375 -2.89 1.04 -18.47
N VAL A 376 -4.23 1.04 -18.45
CA VAL A 376 -5.06 0.03 -19.13
C VAL A 376 -4.76 -0.02 -20.62
N LYS A 377 -4.54 -1.22 -21.13
CA LYS A 377 -4.42 -1.53 -22.56
C LYS A 377 -5.65 -2.31 -23.01
N PHE A 378 -6.15 -1.99 -24.21
CA PHE A 378 -7.38 -2.56 -24.75
C PHE A 378 -7.36 -4.10 -24.72
N GLY A 379 -8.33 -4.70 -24.04
CA GLY A 379 -8.47 -6.15 -23.93
C GLY A 379 -7.38 -6.86 -23.13
N ARG A 380 -6.51 -6.13 -22.41
CA ARG A 380 -5.40 -6.68 -21.61
C ARG A 380 -5.72 -6.65 -20.10
N PRO A 381 -6.28 -7.71 -19.52
CA PRO A 381 -6.63 -7.76 -18.10
C PRO A 381 -5.43 -7.52 -17.16
N GLU A 382 -4.21 -7.81 -17.62
CA GLU A 382 -2.95 -7.69 -16.88
C GLU A 382 -2.54 -6.23 -16.59
N THR A 383 -3.27 -5.28 -17.18
CA THR A 383 -3.03 -3.83 -17.07
C THR A 383 -4.09 -3.12 -16.21
N LEU A 384 -5.05 -3.86 -15.67
CA LEU A 384 -6.11 -3.30 -14.81
C LEU A 384 -5.60 -3.09 -13.38
N ASN A 385 -6.31 -2.26 -12.59
CA ASN A 385 -6.00 -2.16 -11.16
C ASN A 385 -6.38 -3.48 -10.46
N PRO A 386 -5.49 -4.07 -9.66
CA PRO A 386 -5.90 -5.05 -8.66
C PRO A 386 -6.75 -4.39 -7.57
N VAL A 387 -7.70 -5.15 -7.02
CA VAL A 387 -8.52 -4.69 -5.90
C VAL A 387 -7.84 -5.03 -4.57
N ARG A 388 -7.60 -4.03 -3.73
CA ARG A 388 -7.16 -4.24 -2.34
C ARG A 388 -8.37 -4.10 -1.41
N VAL A 389 -8.84 -5.21 -0.85
CA VAL A 389 -9.87 -5.18 0.19
C VAL A 389 -9.25 -4.69 1.49
N VAL A 390 -9.71 -3.54 1.99
CA VAL A 390 -9.23 -2.93 3.23
C VAL A 390 -10.15 -3.33 4.38
N PRO A 391 -9.69 -4.13 5.35
CA PRO A 391 -10.49 -4.49 6.51
C PRO A 391 -10.80 -3.25 7.36
N ALA A 392 -11.99 -3.18 7.96
CA ALA A 392 -12.35 -2.06 8.86
C ALA A 392 -11.43 -1.94 10.09
N ALA A 393 -10.77 -3.03 10.49
CA ALA A 393 -9.76 -3.02 11.54
C ALA A 393 -8.46 -2.31 11.13
N GLU A 394 -8.24 -2.14 9.84
CA GLU A 394 -7.10 -1.42 9.26
C GLU A 394 -7.50 0.04 9.00
N ALA A 395 -8.56 0.26 8.22
CA ALA A 395 -9.13 1.59 7.98
C ALA A 395 -10.57 1.54 7.44
N THR A 396 -11.29 2.64 7.65
CA THR A 396 -12.56 2.96 6.98
C THR A 396 -12.48 4.38 6.40
N CYS A 397 -13.55 4.84 5.76
CA CYS A 397 -13.67 6.19 5.24
C CYS A 397 -14.90 6.89 5.80
N GLY A 398 -14.69 8.07 6.39
CA GLY A 398 -15.74 8.89 7.00
C GLY A 398 -15.74 10.31 6.43
N VAL A 399 -16.89 10.97 6.45
CA VAL A 399 -17.01 12.35 5.94
C VAL A 399 -16.38 13.34 6.93
N LYS A 400 -15.45 14.15 6.45
CA LYS A 400 -14.85 15.27 7.16
C LYS A 400 -14.72 16.45 6.21
N ASN A 401 -15.22 17.62 6.62
CA ASN A 401 -15.19 18.85 5.81
C ASN A 401 -15.78 18.69 4.39
N GLY A 402 -16.83 17.87 4.24
CA GLY A 402 -17.50 17.65 2.96
C GLY A 402 -16.79 16.68 2.02
N GLU A 403 -15.78 15.94 2.48
CA GLU A 403 -15.09 14.90 1.69
C GLU A 403 -14.81 13.66 2.54
N LEU A 404 -14.62 12.51 1.90
CA LEU A 404 -14.15 11.31 2.59
C LEU A 404 -12.68 11.47 3.01
N SER A 405 -12.44 11.28 4.29
CA SER A 405 -11.12 11.17 4.88
C SER A 405 -10.92 9.76 5.42
N VAL A 406 -9.68 9.28 5.36
CA VAL A 406 -9.30 7.99 5.93
C VAL A 406 -9.48 8.06 7.45
N VAL A 407 -10.22 7.10 7.99
CA VAL A 407 -10.41 6.91 9.42
C VAL A 407 -9.64 5.63 9.79
N PRO A 408 -8.50 5.76 10.49
CA PRO A 408 -7.73 4.60 10.90
C PRO A 408 -8.57 3.66 11.77
N GLY A 409 -8.38 2.35 11.58
CA GLY A 409 -9.05 1.34 12.38
C GLY A 409 -8.75 1.49 13.87
N ALA A 410 -9.64 0.93 14.70
CA ALA A 410 -9.49 0.98 16.14
C ALA A 410 -8.17 0.31 16.57
N VAL A 411 -7.43 0.98 17.46
CA VAL A 411 -6.20 0.43 18.05
C VAL A 411 -6.56 -0.85 18.80
N LYS A 412 -6.04 -1.98 18.33
CA LYS A 412 -6.18 -3.24 19.07
C LYS A 412 -5.37 -3.13 20.36
N LYS A 413 -6.01 -3.43 21.49
CA LYS A 413 -5.28 -3.59 22.75
C LYS A 413 -4.37 -4.79 22.59
N MET A 414 -3.07 -4.58 22.72
CA MET A 414 -2.09 -5.66 22.65
C MET A 414 -1.52 -5.94 24.02
N GLU A 415 -1.14 -7.19 24.21
CA GLU A 415 -0.38 -7.59 25.39
C GLU A 415 1.01 -6.92 25.30
N PRO A 416 1.50 -6.30 26.39
CA PRO A 416 2.80 -5.62 26.40
C PRO A 416 3.95 -6.48 25.87
N ASP A 417 3.93 -7.79 26.15
CA ASP A 417 4.99 -8.74 25.81
C ASP A 417 4.76 -9.45 24.45
N VAL A 418 3.76 -9.05 23.67
CA VAL A 418 3.52 -9.54 22.30
C VAL A 418 3.92 -8.46 21.32
N ALA A 419 4.77 -8.80 20.35
CA ALA A 419 5.25 -7.85 19.37
C ALA A 419 4.12 -7.33 18.49
N VAL A 420 4.17 -6.02 18.19
CA VAL A 420 3.27 -5.38 17.23
C VAL A 420 3.54 -5.89 15.83
N LEU A 421 4.80 -5.87 15.42
CA LEU A 421 5.27 -6.47 14.18
C LEU A 421 5.51 -7.95 14.45
N ARG A 422 4.68 -8.77 13.82
CA ARG A 422 4.94 -10.20 13.73
C ARG A 422 5.73 -10.45 12.47
N MET A 423 6.81 -11.20 12.63
CA MET A 423 7.47 -11.83 11.50
C MET A 423 6.54 -12.97 11.07
N GLU A 424 6.15 -12.98 9.80
CA GLU A 424 5.33 -14.02 9.19
C GLU A 424 6.21 -15.06 8.51
#